data_AF-A0A143YCE1-F1
#
_entry.id   AF-A0A143YCE1-F1
#
_cell.length_a   1.000
_cell.length_b   1.000
_cell.length_c   1.000
_cell.angle_alpha   90.00
_cell.angle_beta   90.00
_cell.angle_gamma   90.00
#
_symmetry.space_group_name_H-M   'P 1'
#
loop_
_entity.id
_entity.type
_entity.pdbx_description
1 polymer ?
#
loop_
_entity_poly.entity_id
_entity_poly.type
_entity_poly.pdbx_seq_one_letter_code
_entity_poly.pdbx_strand_id
1 'polypeptide(L)'
;MNLIEDLKEKYPQIDPSKIYITGLSAGGSKATLLGIKHPHVFAAVAAVSSPGVALDDQQWSTLGNKQMLSRTASNEKGVMMKLVAVKDLAHWNYKPEAALIWDFFKNYEQDTENGELIVEADSE
;
A
#
# COMPACT_ATOMS: atom_id res chain seq x y z
N MET A 1 -16.87 17.74 7.13
CA MET A 1 -16.15 17.05 8.21
C MET A 1 -15.42 15.87 7.58
N ASN A 2 -14.09 15.90 7.62
CA ASN A 2 -13.21 14.90 6.98
C ASN A 2 -12.59 14.07 8.11
N LEU A 3 -12.90 12.76 8.13
CA LEU A 3 -12.43 11.84 9.18
C LEU A 3 -10.93 11.93 9.45
N ILE A 4 -10.11 12.14 8.41
CA ILE A 4 -8.65 12.22 8.56
C ILE A 4 -8.25 13.45 9.37
N GLU A 5 -8.86 14.60 9.09
CA GLU A 5 -8.58 15.84 9.82
C GLU A 5 -9.08 15.74 11.26
N ASP A 6 -10.26 15.16 11.48
CA ASP A 6 -10.78 14.89 12.82
C ASP A 6 -9.84 13.99 13.64
N LEU A 7 -9.22 12.99 12.99
CA LEU A 7 -8.25 12.10 13.63
C LEU A 7 -6.94 12.80 13.95
N LYS A 8 -6.42 13.66 13.06
CA LYS A 8 -5.21 14.47 13.32
C LYS A 8 -5.40 15.42 14.50
N GLU A 9 -6.55 16.08 14.56
CA GLU A 9 -6.89 16.97 15.68
C GLU A 9 -7.00 16.20 17.00
N LYS A 10 -7.69 15.05 16.97
CA LYS A 10 -7.90 14.22 18.16
C LYS A 10 -6.64 13.51 18.65
N TYR A 11 -5.75 13.15 17.74
CA TYR A 11 -4.54 12.37 18.00
C TYR A 11 -3.32 13.10 17.44
N PRO A 12 -2.79 14.12 18.13
CA PRO A 12 -1.68 14.94 17.65
C PRO A 12 -0.35 14.18 17.52
N GLN A 13 -0.27 12.94 18.02
CA GLN A 13 0.87 12.05 17.80
C GLN A 13 0.89 11.40 16.40
N ILE A 14 -0.19 11.53 15.62
CA ILE A 14 -0.22 11.05 14.24
C ILE A 14 0.76 11.89 13.43
N ASP A 15 1.71 11.22 12.79
CA ASP A 15 2.61 11.84 11.82
C ASP A 15 1.85 12.12 10.51
N PRO A 16 1.64 13.39 10.14
CA PRO A 16 0.91 13.74 8.92
C PRO A 16 1.65 13.34 7.64
N SER A 17 2.96 13.07 7.67
CA SER A 17 3.69 12.57 6.49
C SER A 17 3.44 11.08 6.24
N LYS A 18 2.98 10.32 7.25
CA LYS A 18 2.85 8.84 7.23
C LYS A 18 1.42 8.36 7.34
N ILE A 19 0.55 8.90 6.48
CA ILE A 19 -0.84 8.46 6.39
C ILE A 19 -0.96 7.40 5.29
N TYR A 20 -1.43 6.21 5.67
CA TYR A 20 -1.61 5.09 4.75
C TYR A 20 -3.08 4.68 4.68
N ILE A 21 -3.46 4.00 3.60
CA ILE A 21 -4.82 3.44 3.48
C ILE A 21 -4.78 2.04 2.88
N THR A 22 -5.56 1.14 3.47
CA THR A 22 -5.77 -0.20 2.95
C THR A 22 -7.21 -0.64 3.12
N GLY A 23 -7.61 -1.68 2.39
CA GLY A 23 -8.91 -2.30 2.53
C GLY A 23 -9.01 -3.63 1.80
N LEU A 24 -10.01 -4.42 2.18
CA LEU A 24 -10.31 -5.72 1.57
C LEU A 24 -11.51 -5.62 0.63
N SER A 25 -11.44 -6.28 -0.53
CA SER A 25 -12.51 -6.36 -1.52
C SER A 25 -12.98 -4.97 -1.99
N ALA A 26 -14.27 -4.62 -1.76
CA ALA A 26 -14.79 -3.29 -2.03
C ALA A 26 -14.00 -2.19 -1.29
N GLY A 27 -13.51 -2.48 -0.09
CA GLY A 27 -12.61 -1.60 0.66
C GLY A 27 -11.27 -1.39 -0.03
N GLY A 28 -10.73 -2.44 -0.67
CA GLY A 28 -9.50 -2.35 -1.47
C GLY A 28 -9.70 -1.46 -2.70
N SER A 29 -10.77 -1.69 -3.45
CA SER A 29 -11.13 -0.83 -4.59
C SER A 29 -11.36 0.63 -4.17
N LYS A 30 -11.99 0.86 -3.00
CA LYS A 30 -12.20 2.19 -2.44
C LYS A 30 -10.90 2.86 -2.00
N ALA A 31 -9.99 2.10 -1.37
CA ALA A 31 -8.67 2.60 -0.98
C ALA A 31 -7.88 3.07 -2.20
N THR A 32 -7.82 2.27 -3.27
CA THR A 32 -7.21 2.65 -4.55
C THR A 32 -7.83 3.92 -5.12
N LEU A 33 -9.16 4.01 -5.15
CA LEU A 33 -9.87 5.19 -5.65
C LEU A 33 -9.56 6.45 -4.82
N LEU A 34 -9.48 6.32 -3.49
CA LEU A 34 -9.15 7.44 -2.60
C LEU A 34 -7.71 7.91 -2.79
N GLY A 35 -6.76 7.00 -2.94
CA GLY A 35 -5.37 7.35 -3.26
C GLY A 35 -5.24 8.14 -4.57
N ILE A 36 -5.98 7.75 -5.61
CA ILE A 36 -5.99 8.45 -6.90
C ILE A 36 -6.64 9.84 -6.78
N LYS A 37 -7.77 9.95 -6.05
CA LYS A 37 -8.51 11.21 -5.92
C LYS A 37 -7.87 12.21 -4.95
N HIS A 38 -7.09 11.71 -4.01
CA HIS A 38 -6.45 12.50 -2.96
C HIS A 38 -4.96 12.14 -2.87
N PRO A 39 -4.17 12.37 -3.95
CA PRO A 39 -2.77 11.98 -4.00
C PRO A 39 -1.91 12.70 -2.95
N HIS A 40 -2.39 13.85 -2.44
CA HIS A 40 -1.74 14.66 -1.40
C HIS A 40 -2.14 14.27 0.04
N VAL A 41 -2.77 13.12 0.25
CA VAL A 41 -3.21 12.67 1.58
C VAL A 41 -2.54 11.37 2.02
N PHE A 42 -2.29 10.44 1.10
CA PHE A 42 -1.81 9.10 1.43
C PHE A 42 -0.41 8.89 0.85
N ALA A 43 0.54 8.54 1.71
CA ALA A 43 1.90 8.18 1.31
C ALA A 43 1.94 6.83 0.57
N ALA A 44 1.07 5.89 0.94
CA ALA A 44 0.94 4.61 0.26
C ALA A 44 -0.47 4.00 0.39
N VAL A 45 -0.80 3.12 -0.57
CA VAL A 45 -2.10 2.45 -0.69
C VAL A 45 -1.89 0.96 -0.92
N ALA A 46 -2.67 0.12 -0.24
CA ALA A 46 -2.70 -1.32 -0.50
C ALA A 46 -4.13 -1.83 -0.65
N ALA A 47 -4.42 -2.53 -1.73
CA ALA A 47 -5.71 -3.16 -1.98
C ALA A 47 -5.60 -4.68 -1.83
N VAL A 48 -6.42 -5.27 -0.97
CA VAL A 48 -6.42 -6.70 -0.65
C VAL A 48 -7.64 -7.37 -1.28
N SER A 49 -7.45 -8.51 -1.95
CA SER A 49 -8.52 -9.24 -2.64
C SER A 49 -9.39 -8.35 -3.55
N SER A 50 -8.79 -7.38 -4.24
CA SER A 50 -9.44 -6.53 -5.24
C SER A 50 -9.10 -6.99 -6.66
N PRO A 51 -9.83 -6.57 -7.71
CA PRO A 51 -9.46 -6.87 -9.09
C PRO A 51 -8.03 -6.45 -9.39
N GLY A 52 -7.21 -7.40 -9.83
CA GLY A 52 -5.81 -7.19 -10.21
C GLY A 52 -5.61 -7.21 -11.72
N VAL A 53 -4.43 -6.76 -12.16
CA VAL A 53 -3.97 -6.91 -13.55
C VAL A 53 -3.13 -8.19 -13.66
N ALA A 54 -3.33 -8.95 -14.74
CA ALA A 54 -2.40 -10.02 -15.09
C ALA A 54 -1.06 -9.41 -15.50
N LEU A 55 0.04 -9.97 -15.00
CA LEU A 55 1.39 -9.53 -15.35
C LEU A 55 2.12 -10.66 -16.07
N ASP A 56 2.76 -10.32 -17.18
CA ASP A 56 3.76 -11.17 -17.81
C ASP A 56 5.06 -11.12 -16.96
N ASP A 57 5.86 -12.18 -16.91
CA ASP A 57 7.09 -12.38 -16.08
C ASP A 57 6.99 -12.15 -14.56
N GLN A 58 6.62 -13.19 -13.83
CA GLN A 58 6.36 -13.11 -12.40
C GLN A 58 7.41 -13.88 -11.60
N GLN A 59 7.73 -13.44 -10.37
CA GLN A 59 8.64 -14.17 -9.48
C GLN A 59 7.89 -14.91 -8.38
N TRP A 60 8.19 -16.20 -8.23
CA TRP A 60 7.65 -17.04 -7.17
C TRP A 60 8.49 -16.92 -5.90
N SER A 61 7.81 -16.78 -4.78
CA SER A 61 8.37 -16.74 -3.43
C SER A 61 7.37 -17.37 -2.45
N THR A 62 7.57 -17.15 -1.15
CA THR A 62 6.67 -17.64 -0.10
C THR A 62 6.18 -16.48 0.76
N LEU A 63 4.92 -16.56 1.16
CA LEU A 63 4.31 -15.66 2.14
C LEU A 63 3.70 -16.53 3.24
N GLY A 64 4.33 -16.57 4.41
CA GLY A 64 4.00 -17.55 5.45
C GLY A 64 4.15 -18.98 4.92
N ASN A 65 3.09 -19.78 4.97
CA ASN A 65 3.09 -21.16 4.47
C ASN A 65 2.52 -21.32 3.04
N LYS A 66 2.25 -20.23 2.32
CA LYS A 66 1.69 -20.24 0.97
C LYS A 66 2.70 -19.76 -0.05
N GLN A 67 2.60 -20.26 -1.27
CA GLN A 67 3.34 -19.70 -2.41
C GLN A 67 2.73 -18.35 -2.77
N MET A 68 3.60 -17.41 -3.07
CA MET A 68 3.22 -16.08 -3.51
C MET A 68 3.94 -15.76 -4.80
N LEU A 69 3.24 -15.05 -5.66
CA LEU A 69 3.71 -14.52 -6.90
C LEU A 69 3.76 -13.00 -6.76
N SER A 70 4.88 -12.37 -7.07
CA SER A 70 4.98 -10.92 -6.95
C SER A 70 5.81 -10.27 -8.03
N ARG A 71 5.49 -8.99 -8.32
CA ARG A 71 6.28 -8.13 -9.20
C ARG A 71 6.17 -6.67 -8.75
N THR A 72 7.21 -5.90 -9.05
CA THR A 72 7.25 -4.46 -8.81
C THR A 72 7.19 -3.67 -10.11
N ALA A 73 6.60 -2.49 -10.05
CA ALA A 73 6.79 -1.43 -11.04
C ALA A 73 7.52 -0.28 -10.35
N SER A 74 8.61 0.17 -10.96
CA SER A 74 9.56 1.13 -10.38
C SER A 74 9.84 2.29 -11.34
N ASN A 75 10.27 3.43 -10.81
CA ASN A 75 10.81 4.57 -11.55
C ASN A 75 12.15 5.03 -10.92
N GLU A 76 12.67 6.20 -11.31
CA GLU A 76 13.93 6.73 -10.75
C GLU A 76 13.90 6.99 -9.23
N LYS A 77 12.72 7.07 -8.60
CA LYS A 77 12.56 7.22 -7.15
C LYS A 77 12.53 5.88 -6.40
N GLY A 78 12.41 4.74 -7.10
CA GLY A 78 12.35 3.41 -6.50
C GLY A 78 11.10 2.63 -6.90
N VAL A 79 10.70 1.65 -6.09
CA VAL A 79 9.46 0.88 -6.30
C VAL A 79 8.25 1.78 -6.09
N MET A 80 7.31 1.85 -7.03
CA MET A 80 6.07 2.62 -6.89
C MET A 80 4.85 1.71 -6.65
N MET A 81 4.91 0.47 -7.14
CA MET A 81 3.83 -0.49 -6.99
C MET A 81 4.42 -1.88 -6.79
N LYS A 82 3.80 -2.67 -5.91
CA LYS A 82 4.06 -4.09 -5.74
C LYS A 82 2.75 -4.85 -5.91
N LEU A 83 2.71 -5.74 -6.90
CA LEU A 83 1.57 -6.61 -7.18
C LEU A 83 1.87 -8.00 -6.63
N VAL A 84 0.88 -8.58 -5.96
CA VAL A 84 1.00 -9.81 -5.18
C VAL A 84 -0.21 -10.69 -5.43
N ALA A 85 0.04 -11.94 -5.81
CA ALA A 85 -0.98 -12.99 -5.89
C ALA A 85 -0.56 -14.16 -5.00
N VAL A 86 -1.39 -14.50 -4.02
CA VAL A 86 -1.15 -15.62 -3.10
C VAL A 86 -1.86 -16.86 -3.63
N LYS A 87 -1.10 -17.92 -3.86
CA LYS A 87 -1.64 -19.18 -4.39
C LYS A 87 -2.55 -19.85 -3.36
N ASP A 88 -3.66 -20.40 -3.85
CA ASP A 88 -4.66 -21.12 -3.04
C ASP A 88 -5.16 -20.29 -1.85
N LEU A 89 -5.31 -18.97 -2.06
CA LEU A 89 -5.95 -18.06 -1.13
C LEU A 89 -7.34 -17.69 -1.66
N ALA A 90 -8.36 -17.93 -0.84
CA ALA A 90 -9.71 -17.49 -1.14
C ALA A 90 -9.82 -15.97 -1.05
N HIS A 91 -11.00 -15.44 -1.34
CA HIS A 91 -11.31 -14.02 -1.16
C HIS A 91 -11.42 -13.66 0.34
N TRP A 92 -10.28 -13.64 1.02
CA TRP A 92 -10.16 -13.52 2.46
C TRP A 92 -8.86 -12.84 2.87
N ASN A 93 -8.78 -12.35 4.11
CA ASN A 93 -7.56 -11.80 4.66
C ASN A 93 -6.59 -12.91 5.07
N TYR A 94 -5.30 -12.73 4.77
CA TYR A 94 -4.24 -13.63 5.21
C TYR A 94 -3.25 -12.87 6.08
N LYS A 95 -3.10 -13.30 7.34
CA LYS A 95 -2.34 -12.55 8.37
C LYS A 95 -0.94 -12.07 7.91
N PRO A 96 -0.12 -12.88 7.21
CA PRO A 96 1.18 -12.42 6.72
C PRO A 96 1.13 -11.26 5.72
N GLU A 97 0.00 -11.02 5.02
CA GLU A 97 -0.16 -9.87 4.13
C GLU A 97 -0.04 -8.54 4.89
N ALA A 98 -0.45 -8.49 6.15
CA ALA A 98 -0.33 -7.26 6.95
C ALA A 98 1.14 -6.84 7.12
N ALA A 99 2.04 -7.79 7.37
CA ALA A 99 3.47 -7.52 7.45
C ALA A 99 4.04 -7.09 6.09
N LEU A 100 3.64 -7.79 5.02
CA LEU A 100 4.04 -7.45 3.65
C LEU A 100 3.62 -6.04 3.24
N ILE A 101 2.39 -5.63 3.60
CA ILE A 101 1.86 -4.29 3.35
C ILE A 101 2.62 -3.26 4.18
N TRP A 102 2.89 -3.55 5.45
CA TRP A 102 3.64 -2.65 6.32
C TRP A 102 5.08 -2.44 5.84
N ASP A 103 5.76 -3.51 5.45
CA ASP A 103 7.12 -3.45 4.91
C ASP A 103 7.20 -2.63 3.63
N PHE A 104 6.11 -2.56 2.86
CA PHE A 104 6.00 -1.63 1.75
C PHE A 104 5.73 -0.20 2.24
N PHE A 105 4.67 0.02 3.03
CA PHE A 105 4.22 1.35 3.47
C PHE A 105 5.29 2.17 4.17
N LYS A 106 6.07 1.56 5.05
CA LYS A 106 7.04 2.28 5.90
C LYS A 106 8.11 3.02 5.09
N ASN A 107 8.32 2.67 3.82
CA ASN A 107 9.29 3.29 2.93
C ASN A 107 8.76 4.56 2.25
N TYR A 108 7.50 4.93 2.48
CA TYR A 108 6.85 6.06 1.83
C TYR A 108 6.37 7.11 2.83
N GLU A 109 6.66 8.36 2.49
CA GLU A 109 6.17 9.53 3.20
C GLU A 109 5.67 10.57 2.20
N GLN A 110 4.86 11.49 2.69
CA GLN A 110 4.39 12.63 1.94
C GLN A 110 4.90 13.93 2.53
N ASP A 111 5.50 14.77 1.70
CA ASP A 111 5.82 16.14 2.06
C ASP A 111 4.53 16.89 2.41
N THR A 112 4.44 17.42 3.63
CA THR A 112 3.23 18.05 4.15
C THR A 112 3.00 19.46 3.63
N GLU A 113 4.00 20.08 3.00
CA GLU A 113 3.92 21.43 2.45
C GLU A 113 3.50 21.42 0.98
N ASN A 114 4.09 20.54 0.17
CA ASN A 114 3.87 20.51 -1.28
C ASN A 114 3.18 19.22 -1.78
N GLY A 115 3.03 18.21 -0.92
CA GLY A 115 2.35 16.96 -1.25
C GLY A 115 3.15 15.99 -2.12
N GLU A 116 4.44 16.22 -2.33
CA GLU A 116 5.32 15.31 -3.06
C GLU A 116 5.55 14.00 -2.30
N LEU A 117 5.68 12.91 -3.05
CA LEU A 117 6.05 11.61 -2.50
C LEU A 117 7.57 11.55 -2.25
N ILE A 118 7.91 11.24 -1.00
CA ILE A 118 9.25 10.91 -0.52
C ILE A 118 9.32 9.39 -0.40
N VAL A 119 10.36 8.81 -1.00
CA VAL A 119 10.61 7.37 -0.98
C VAL A 119 11.95 7.17 -0.29
N GLU A 120 11.95 6.44 0.82
CA GLU A 120 13.20 6.01 1.44
C GLU A 120 13.88 5.03 0.47
N ALA A 121 15.12 5.35 0.07
CA ALA A 121 15.89 4.47 -0.79
C ALA A 121 16.08 3.13 -0.06
N ASP A 122 15.72 2.03 -0.73
CA ASP A 122 15.99 0.68 -0.22
C ASP A 122 17.49 0.56 0.08
N SER A 123 17.85 0.47 1.35
CA SER A 123 19.15 -0.03 1.77
C SER A 123 19.13 -1.55 1.63
N GLU A 124 19.18 -2.05 0.40
CA GLU A 124 19.55 -3.45 0.11
C GLU A 124 21.07 -3.62 0.15
#